data_AF-A0A350UY82-F1
#
_entry.id   AF-A0A350UY82-F1
#
_cell.length_a   1.000
_cell.length_b   1.000
_cell.length_c   1.000
_cell.angle_alpha   90.00
_cell.angle_beta   90.00
_cell.angle_gamma   90.00
#
_symmetry.space_group_name_H-M   'P 1'
#
loop_
_entity.id
_entity.type
_entity.pdbx_description
1 polymer ?
#
loop_
_entity_poly.entity_id
_entity_poly.type
_entity_poly.pdbx_seq_one_letter_code
_entity_poly.pdbx_strand_id
1 'polypeptide(L)' 'MFKIKKIHPIKPIKPPNKLPKIKPIMPIGKSEWVEGHWRYDYKTRKYNWIEGHWRRS' A
#
# COMPACT_ATOMS: atom_id res chain seq x y z
N MET A 1 -6.61 26.49 -19.92
CA MET A 1 -5.60 25.41 -20.04
C MET A 1 -6.08 24.18 -19.28
N PHE A 2 -6.53 23.14 -19.98
CA PHE A 2 -6.89 21.87 -19.34
C PHE A 2 -5.60 21.10 -19.02
N LYS A 3 -5.28 20.91 -17.73
CA LYS A 3 -4.22 19.97 -17.30
C LYS A 3 -4.69 18.57 -17.67
N ILE A 4 -4.14 18.00 -18.74
CA ILE A 4 -4.34 16.60 -19.10
C ILE A 4 -3.82 15.77 -17.91
N LYS A 5 -4.74 15.17 -17.14
CA LYS A 5 -4.38 14.20 -16.10
C LYS A 5 -3.66 13.06 -16.82
N LYS A 6 -2.38 12.83 -16.49
CA LYS A 6 -1.61 11.69 -17.02
C LYS A 6 -2.44 10.42 -16.82
N ILE A 7 -2.96 9.88 -17.91
CA ILE A 7 -3.72 8.63 -17.92
C ILE A 7 -2.69 7.54 -17.67
N HIS A 8 -2.68 7.02 -16.44
CA HIS A 8 -1.82 5.90 -16.11
C HIS A 8 -2.43 4.64 -16.71
N PRO A 9 -1.64 3.73 -17.29
CA PRO A 9 -2.15 2.46 -17.77
C PRO A 9 -2.84 1.70 -16.63
N ILE A 10 -3.86 0.92 -17.00
CA ILE A 10 -4.62 0.08 -16.08
C ILE A 10 -3.64 -0.87 -15.38
N LYS A 11 -3.71 -0.94 -14.04
CA LYS A 11 -2.86 -1.83 -13.25
C LYS A 11 -3.33 -3.29 -13.43
N PRO A 12 -2.42 -4.27 -13.53
CA PRO A 12 -2.79 -5.69 -13.56
C PRO A 12 -3.50 -6.12 -12.27
N ILE A 13 -4.04 -7.35 -12.21
CA ILE A 13 -4.66 -7.86 -10.98
C ILE A 13 -3.59 -8.06 -9.90
N LYS A 14 -3.85 -7.57 -8.68
CA LYS A 14 -2.94 -7.72 -7.54
C LYS A 14 -2.85 -9.18 -7.08
N PRO A 15 -1.68 -9.66 -6.62
CA PRO A 15 -1.55 -10.99 -6.06
C PRO A 15 -2.41 -11.17 -4.80
N PRO A 16 -2.79 -12.41 -4.43
CA PRO A 16 -3.39 -12.68 -3.14
C PRO A 16 -2.45 -12.29 -1.99
N ASN A 17 -3.02 -11.78 -0.90
CA ASN A 17 -2.25 -11.45 0.30
C ASN A 17 -1.77 -12.75 0.94
N LYS A 18 -0.46 -13.04 0.88
CA LYS A 18 0.12 -14.27 1.43
C LYS A 18 0.55 -14.15 2.90
N LEU A 19 0.59 -12.93 3.44
CA LEU A 19 1.20 -12.68 4.74
C LEU A 19 0.19 -12.65 5.88
N PRO A 20 0.53 -13.27 7.03
CA PRO A 20 -0.36 -13.34 8.17
C PRO A 20 -0.62 -11.93 8.73
N LYS A 21 -1.89 -11.65 9.05
CA LYS A 21 -2.36 -10.37 9.63
C LYS A 21 -1.99 -10.26 11.11
N ILE A 22 -0.75 -10.54 11.49
CA ILE A 22 -0.32 -10.38 12.86
C ILE A 22 -0.18 -8.88 13.11
N LYS A 23 -1.10 -8.32 13.92
CA LYS A 23 -1.04 -6.94 14.34
C LYS A 23 -0.05 -6.84 15.50
N PRO A 24 1.11 -6.17 15.35
CA PRO A 24 2.02 -5.92 16.46
C PRO A 24 1.34 -5.00 17.49
N ILE A 25 1.87 -4.97 18.71
CA ILE A 25 1.38 -4.09 19.78
C ILE A 25 1.45 -2.63 19.33
N MET A 26 0.42 -1.86 19.68
CA MET A 26 0.31 -0.45 19.35
C MET A 26 1.40 0.38 20.07
N PRO A 27 2.15 1.25 19.36
CA PRO A 27 3.07 2.17 20.01
C PRO A 27 2.31 3.21 20.84
N ILE A 28 2.93 3.67 21.93
CA ILE A 28 2.34 4.64 22.86
C ILE A 28 1.94 5.93 22.11
N GLY A 29 0.64 6.24 22.07
CA GLY A 29 0.07 7.42 21.40
C GLY A 29 -1.14 7.09 20.51
N LYS A 30 -1.63 8.09 19.77
CA LYS A 30 -2.68 7.93 18.75
C LYS A 30 -2.05 7.47 17.44
N SER A 31 -2.04 6.15 17.21
CA SER A 31 -1.54 5.57 15.96
C SER A 31 -2.61 4.69 15.33
N GLU A 32 -2.73 4.77 14.01
CA GLU A 32 -3.63 3.94 13.22
C GLU A 32 -2.83 2.79 12.61
N TRP A 33 -3.35 1.56 12.73
CA TRP A 33 -2.75 0.41 12.05
C TRP A 33 -3.15 0.43 10.58
N VAL A 34 -2.16 0.61 9.70
CA VAL A 34 -2.33 0.45 8.25
C VAL A 34 -2.05 -1.00 7.91
N GLU A 35 -3.07 -1.73 7.44
CA GLU A 35 -2.88 -3.11 7.00
C GLU A 35 -1.88 -3.19 5.84
N GLY A 36 -1.09 -4.26 5.84
CA GLY A 36 -0.16 -4.55 4.75
C GLY A 36 -0.89 -4.66 3.42
N HIS A 37 -0.36 -4.01 2.39
CA HIS A 37 -1.04 -3.88 1.11
C HIS A 37 -0.06 -3.88 -0.06
N TRP A 38 -0.57 -4.31 -1.20
CA TRP A 38 0.17 -4.25 -2.45
C TRP A 38 0.21 -2.83 -3.00
N ARG A 39 1.42 -2.32 -3.22
CA ARG A 39 1.65 -1.10 -4.00
C ARG A 39 2.20 -1.44 -5.37
N TYR A 40 1.48 -1.01 -6.41
CA TYR A 40 1.97 -1.14 -7.77
C TYR A 40 3.00 -0.04 -8.07
N ASP A 41 4.20 -0.46 -8.47
CA ASP A 41 5.24 0.43 -8.96
C ASP A 41 5.19 0.48 -10.49
N TYR A 42 4.87 1.66 -11.03
CA TYR A 42 4.79 1.90 -12.47
C TYR A 42 6.15 1.91 -13.17
N LYS A 43 7.26 2.18 -12.44
CA LYS A 43 8.61 2.17 -13.02
C LYS A 43 9.07 0.75 -13.28
N THR A 44 8.86 -0.14 -12.31
CA THR A 44 9.30 -1.54 -12.38
C THR A 44 8.21 -2.49 -12.89
N ARG A 45 6.97 -2.00 -13.06
CA ARG A 45 5.78 -2.77 -13.46
C ARG A 45 5.50 -3.96 -12.55
N LYS A 46 5.82 -3.82 -11.26
CA LYS A 46 5.70 -4.90 -10.27
C LYS A 46 4.87 -4.46 -9.07
N TYR A 47 4.29 -5.46 -8.43
CA TYR A 47 3.64 -5.29 -7.13
C TYR A 47 4.67 -5.47 -6.02
N ASN A 48 4.81 -4.43 -5.20
CA ASN A 48 5.63 -4.47 -4.00
C ASN A 48 4.71 -4.62 -2.79
N TRP A 49 5.01 -5.59 -1.93
CA TRP A 49 4.29 -5.75 -0.68
C TRP A 49 4.78 -4.68 0.29
N ILE A 50 3.86 -3.88 0.82
CA ILE A 50 4.13 -2.97 1.91
C ILE A 50 3.65 -3.66 3.18
N GLU A 51 4.57 -3.88 4.11
CA GLU A 51 4.24 -4.42 5.42
C GLU A 51 3.30 -3.47 6.17
N GLY A 52 2.42 -4.06 6.99
CA GLY A 52 1.55 -3.26 7.84
C GLY A 52 2.38 -2.43 8.80
N HIS A 53 1.98 -1.18 9.01
CA HIS A 53 2.72 -0.26 9.87
C HIS A 53 1.79 0.63 10.66
N TRP A 54 2.28 1.09 11.79
CA TRP A 54 1.62 2.13 12.56
C TRP A 54 1.87 3.48 11.91
N ARG A 55 0.78 4.14 11.52
CA ARG A 55 0.82 5.52 11.05
C ARG A 55 0.41 6.43 12.20
N ARG A 56 1.26 7.40 12.51
CA ARG A 56 0.90 8.45 13.48
C ARG A 56 -0.22 9.30 12.88
N SER A 57 -1.30 9.46 13.64
CA SER A 57 -2.42 10.38 13.33
C SER A 57 -2.02 11.80 13.69
#